data_AF-A0A3D0QHV1-F1
#
_entry.id   AF-A0A3D0QHV1-F1
#
_cell.length_a   1.000
_cell.length_b   1.000
_cell.length_c   1.000
_cell.angle_alpha   90.00
_cell.angle_beta   90.00
_cell.angle_gamma   90.00
#
_symmetry.space_group_name_H-M   'P 1'
#
loop_
_entity.id
_entity.type
_entity.pdbx_description
1 polymer ?
#
loop_
_entity_poly.entity_id
_entity_poly.type
_entity_poly.pdbx_seq_one_letter_code
_entity_poly.pdbx_strand_id
1 'polypeptide(L)'
;MHTRHIEYLLPDYVTGRLEEPLRSGVASHLEECAECKGELETLRHAFQTIGGSDLKPPPGAYFSGILPGVRERLEQRKSPSVLARPLITRFALPLAVGVLAFVLLTHIPVPANNGETAQNPLRPVLSGVGSEELMEIALDQMHRQAFSISIGENESSAMLAVPILSGKYFLTDVDSSVVWEDPLLGDIAMEDLETLTDADLEVLVARLSERTSL
;
A
#
# COMPACT_ATOMS: atom_id res chain seq x y z
N MET A 1 -2.65 -16.37 -33.88
CA MET A 1 -3.13 -15.85 -32.59
C MET A 1 -1.92 -15.73 -31.69
N HIS A 2 -1.49 -14.51 -31.37
CA HIS A 2 -0.35 -14.28 -30.49
C HIS A 2 -0.82 -14.35 -29.04
N THR A 3 -0.31 -15.31 -28.28
CA THR A 3 -0.61 -15.47 -26.85
C THR A 3 0.53 -14.91 -26.02
N ARG A 4 0.30 -13.75 -25.39
CA ARG A 4 1.27 -13.05 -24.51
C ARG A 4 1.91 -13.94 -23.44
N HIS A 5 1.26 -15.04 -23.06
CA HIS A 5 1.80 -15.98 -22.07
C HIS A 5 3.05 -16.72 -22.56
N ILE A 6 3.21 -16.93 -23.87
CA ILE A 6 4.32 -17.72 -24.43
C ILE A 6 5.60 -16.90 -24.55
N GLU A 7 5.49 -15.59 -24.77
CA GLU A 7 6.61 -14.65 -24.86
C GLU A 7 7.54 -14.75 -23.63
N TYR A 8 6.96 -14.85 -22.42
CA TYR A 8 7.71 -14.99 -21.17
C TYR A 8 8.42 -16.35 -21.02
N LEU A 9 8.01 -17.38 -21.77
CA LEU A 9 8.59 -18.73 -21.70
C LEU A 9 9.70 -18.94 -22.74
N LEU A 10 9.80 -18.09 -23.77
CA LEU A 10 10.80 -18.23 -24.83
C LEU A 10 12.26 -18.15 -24.32
N PRO A 11 12.65 -17.24 -23.41
CA PRO A 11 14.01 -17.20 -22.89
C PRO A 11 14.42 -18.49 -22.16
N ASP A 12 13.51 -19.05 -21.35
CA ASP A 12 13.74 -20.31 -20.63
C ASP A 12 13.75 -21.52 -21.58
N TYR A 13 12.98 -21.46 -22.66
CA TYR A 13 13.01 -22.45 -23.73
C TYR A 13 14.36 -22.43 -24.48
N VAL A 14 14.87 -21.25 -24.86
CA VAL A 14 16.17 -21.10 -25.54
C VAL A 14 17.32 -21.56 -24.66
N THR A 15 17.28 -21.27 -23.36
CA THR A 15 18.32 -21.67 -22.41
C THR A 15 18.18 -23.12 -21.94
N GLY A 16 17.14 -23.85 -22.35
CA GLY A 16 16.89 -25.24 -21.97
C GLY A 16 16.46 -25.44 -20.51
N ARG A 17 16.03 -24.38 -19.82
CA ARG A 17 15.64 -24.38 -18.40
C ARG A 17 14.18 -24.74 -18.17
N LEU A 18 13.37 -24.75 -19.23
CA LEU A 18 11.94 -25.04 -19.14
C LEU A 18 11.68 -26.53 -18.84
N GLU A 19 10.74 -26.82 -17.93
CA GLU A 19 10.32 -28.19 -17.61
C GLU A 19 9.61 -28.88 -18.79
N GLU A 20 9.67 -30.21 -18.86
CA GLU A 20 9.17 -31.00 -19.99
C GLU A 20 7.71 -30.74 -20.39
N PRO A 21 6.72 -30.64 -19.47
CA PRO A 21 5.34 -30.37 -19.89
C PRO A 21 5.18 -28.99 -20.52
N LEU A 22 5.88 -27.97 -20.01
CA LEU A 22 5.85 -26.61 -20.56
C LEU A 22 6.62 -26.54 -21.88
N ARG A 23 7.75 -27.24 -21.97
CA ARG A 23 8.58 -27.33 -23.18
C ARG A 23 7.80 -27.93 -24.35
N SER A 24 7.07 -29.02 -24.13
CA SER A 24 6.23 -29.62 -25.17
C SER A 24 5.13 -28.66 -25.63
N GLY A 25 4.51 -27.93 -24.71
CA GLY A 25 3.48 -26.93 -25.04
C GLY A 25 4.03 -25.77 -25.88
N VAL A 26 5.19 -25.23 -25.49
CA VAL A 26 5.87 -24.17 -26.26
C VAL A 26 6.31 -24.68 -27.63
N ALA A 27 6.86 -25.90 -27.71
CA ALA A 27 7.26 -26.51 -28.98
C ALA A 27 6.08 -26.65 -29.96
N SER A 28 4.95 -27.18 -29.50
CA SER A 28 3.73 -27.30 -30.31
C SER A 28 3.22 -25.94 -30.79
N HIS A 29 3.26 -24.90 -29.95
CA HIS A 29 2.87 -23.55 -30.37
C HIS A 29 3.81 -22.95 -31.43
N LEU A 30 5.12 -23.21 -31.32
CA LEU A 30 6.12 -22.73 -32.27
C LEU A 30 5.98 -23.38 -33.66
N GLU A 31 5.32 -24.53 -33.77
CA GLU A 31 4.96 -25.14 -35.06
C GLU A 31 3.83 -24.39 -35.76
N GLU A 32 2.91 -23.80 -35.00
CA GLU A 32 1.71 -23.14 -35.52
C GLU A 32 1.86 -21.62 -35.68
N CYS A 33 2.73 -20.98 -34.88
CA CYS A 33 2.85 -19.53 -34.82
C CYS A 33 4.18 -19.01 -35.38
N ALA A 34 4.13 -18.43 -36.59
CA ALA A 34 5.30 -17.85 -37.26
C ALA A 34 5.89 -16.62 -36.53
N GLU A 35 5.06 -15.83 -35.85
CA GLU A 35 5.48 -14.64 -35.09
C GLU A 35 6.37 -15.04 -33.90
N CYS A 36 5.87 -15.95 -33.04
CA CYS A 36 6.63 -16.48 -31.90
C CYS A 36 7.92 -17.19 -32.34
N LYS A 37 7.94 -17.80 -33.54
CA LYS A 37 9.15 -18.38 -34.13
C LYS A 37 10.19 -17.32 -34.50
N GLY A 38 9.77 -16.18 -35.04
CA GLY A 38 10.66 -15.05 -35.32
C GLY A 38 11.25 -14.42 -34.05
N GLU A 39 10.44 -14.30 -32.99
CA GLU A 39 10.92 -13.86 -31.67
C GLU A 39 11.94 -14.84 -31.08
N LEU A 40 11.68 -16.15 -31.18
CA LEU A 40 12.61 -17.19 -30.75
C LEU A 40 13.95 -17.11 -31.48
N GLU A 41 13.95 -16.88 -32.80
CA GLU A 41 15.16 -16.70 -33.59
C GLU A 41 15.93 -15.44 -33.18
N THR A 42 15.22 -14.34 -32.91
CA THR A 42 15.81 -13.09 -32.40
C THR A 42 16.48 -13.32 -31.04
N LEU A 43 15.80 -14.02 -30.12
CA LEU A 43 16.37 -14.38 -28.82
C LEU A 43 17.59 -15.28 -28.95
N ARG A 44 17.54 -16.31 -29.82
CA ARG A 44 18.68 -17.19 -30.08
C ARG A 44 19.90 -16.41 -30.57
N HIS A 45 19.70 -15.48 -31.50
CA HIS A 45 20.77 -14.62 -31.99
C HIS A 45 21.36 -13.77 -30.87
N ALA A 46 20.51 -13.12 -30.04
CA ALA A 46 20.96 -12.35 -28.89
C ALA A 46 21.80 -13.19 -27.90
N PHE A 47 21.33 -14.40 -27.57
CA PHE A 47 22.08 -15.32 -26.69
C PHE A 47 23.39 -15.79 -27.33
N GLN A 48 23.45 -15.99 -28.65
CA GLN A 48 24.69 -16.33 -29.34
C GLN A 48 25.68 -15.15 -29.34
N THR A 49 25.20 -13.92 -29.55
CA THR A 49 26.04 -12.72 -29.49
C THR A 49 26.63 -12.52 -28.09
N ILE A 50 25.83 -12.73 -27.03
CA ILE A 50 26.30 -12.60 -25.65
C ILE A 50 27.20 -13.78 -25.27
N GLY A 51 26.78 -15.01 -25.57
CA GLY A 51 27.48 -16.24 -25.18
C GLY A 51 28.76 -16.52 -25.95
N GLY A 52 28.93 -15.95 -27.15
CA GLY A 52 30.15 -16.07 -27.95
C GLY A 52 31.28 -15.16 -27.52
N SER A 53 31.01 -14.21 -26.61
CA SER A 53 32.07 -13.41 -26.03
C SER A 53 32.79 -14.21 -24.95
N ASP A 54 34.10 -14.36 -25.09
CA ASP A 54 34.99 -15.07 -24.16
C ASP A 54 35.17 -14.24 -22.88
N LEU A 55 34.05 -13.93 -22.24
CA LEU A 55 34.00 -13.08 -21.06
C LEU A 55 34.57 -13.87 -19.90
N LYS A 56 35.75 -13.44 -19.46
CA LYS A 56 36.32 -13.91 -18.21
C LYS A 56 35.31 -13.66 -17.10
N PRO A 57 34.92 -14.69 -16.32
CA PRO A 57 33.96 -14.49 -15.24
C PRO A 57 34.49 -13.42 -14.27
N PRO A 58 33.61 -12.53 -13.76
CA PRO A 58 34.04 -11.51 -12.81
C PRO A 58 34.64 -12.18 -11.56
N PRO A 59 35.61 -11.53 -10.89
CA PRO A 59 36.21 -12.08 -9.69
C PRO A 59 35.16 -12.28 -8.59
N GLY A 60 35.29 -13.32 -7.77
CA GLY A 60 34.31 -13.64 -6.71
C GLY A 60 34.05 -12.50 -5.70
N ALA A 61 35.00 -11.57 -5.55
CA ALA A 61 34.84 -10.36 -4.75
C ALA A 61 33.73 -9.42 -5.27
N TYR A 62 33.46 -9.42 -6.58
CA TYR A 62 32.40 -8.62 -7.20
C TYR A 62 31.01 -8.96 -6.62
N PHE A 63 30.73 -10.26 -6.49
CA PHE A 63 29.43 -10.73 -6.00
C PHE A 63 29.25 -10.53 -4.49
N SER A 64 30.33 -10.57 -3.71
CA SER A 64 30.25 -10.36 -2.25
C SER A 64 30.10 -8.89 -1.86
N GLY A 65 30.63 -7.95 -2.65
CA GLY A 65 30.49 -6.52 -2.36
C GLY A 65 29.16 -5.92 -2.85
N ILE A 66 28.76 -6.20 -4.09
CA ILE A 66 27.67 -5.47 -4.75
C ILE A 66 26.30 -6.11 -4.52
N LEU A 67 26.20 -7.45 -4.53
CA LEU A 67 24.92 -8.13 -4.40
C LEU A 67 24.19 -7.85 -3.07
N PRO A 68 24.87 -7.79 -1.90
CA PRO A 68 24.18 -7.48 -0.65
C PRO A 68 23.52 -6.09 -0.69
N GLY A 69 24.24 -5.08 -1.19
CA GLY A 69 23.70 -3.72 -1.29
C GLY A 69 22.54 -3.60 -2.30
N VAL A 70 22.61 -4.32 -3.42
CA VAL A 70 21.49 -4.35 -4.39
C VAL A 70 20.29 -5.07 -3.78
N ARG A 71 20.49 -6.21 -3.11
CA ARG A 71 19.41 -6.94 -2.44
C ARG A 71 18.76 -6.08 -1.36
N GLU A 72 19.55 -5.42 -0.52
CA GLU A 72 19.04 -4.54 0.52
C GLU A 72 18.20 -3.40 -0.07
N ARG A 73 18.67 -2.75 -1.15
CA ARG A 73 17.90 -1.71 -1.84
C ARG A 73 16.61 -2.24 -2.46
N LEU A 74 16.64 -3.45 -3.04
CA LEU A 74 15.45 -4.08 -3.58
C LEU A 74 14.46 -4.44 -2.47
N GLU A 75 14.92 -4.95 -1.33
CA GLU A 75 14.07 -5.26 -0.17
C GLU A 75 13.48 -4.00 0.44
N GLN A 76 14.26 -2.92 0.58
CA GLN A 76 13.77 -1.62 1.01
C GLN A 76 12.67 -1.09 0.07
N ARG A 77 12.86 -1.21 -1.25
CA ARG A 77 11.84 -0.82 -2.25
C ARG A 77 10.64 -1.75 -2.28
N LYS A 78 10.83 -3.05 -2.02
CA LYS A 78 9.79 -4.09 -2.08
C LYS A 78 9.02 -4.20 -0.78
N SER A 79 9.44 -3.55 0.29
CA SER A 79 8.56 -3.23 1.41
C SER A 79 7.73 -2.00 0.99
N PRO A 80 6.48 -2.15 0.51
CA PRO A 80 5.58 -1.02 0.45
C PRO A 80 5.38 -0.59 1.89
N SER A 81 6.09 0.47 2.31
CA SER A 81 5.97 1.11 3.62
C SER A 81 4.59 1.74 3.87
N VAL A 82 3.59 1.35 3.09
CA VAL A 82 2.18 1.68 3.28
C VAL A 82 1.63 1.05 4.56
N LEU A 83 2.14 -0.13 4.97
CA LEU A 83 1.82 -0.71 6.29
C LEU A 83 2.59 -0.08 7.45
N ALA A 84 3.66 0.68 7.18
CA ALA A 84 4.46 1.32 8.22
C ALA A 84 3.95 2.72 8.62
N ARG A 85 2.83 3.19 8.04
CA ARG A 85 2.17 4.42 8.49
C ARG A 85 1.16 4.09 9.60
N PRO A 86 1.48 4.33 10.90
CA PRO A 86 0.61 3.99 12.04
C PRO A 86 -0.75 4.71 12.01
N LEU A 87 -0.89 5.73 11.17
CA LEU A 87 -2.13 6.46 10.97
C LEU A 87 -3.15 5.64 10.15
N ILE A 88 -2.72 4.92 9.11
CA ILE A 88 -3.65 4.20 8.22
C ILE A 88 -4.23 2.99 8.96
N THR A 89 -3.43 2.26 9.74
CA THR A 89 -3.90 1.11 10.52
C THR A 89 -4.90 1.50 11.61
N ARG A 90 -4.77 2.71 12.20
CA ARG A 90 -5.73 3.23 13.19
C ARG A 90 -7.11 3.54 12.62
N PHE A 91 -7.21 3.95 11.36
CA PHE A 91 -8.49 4.30 10.74
C PHE A 91 -9.08 3.17 9.88
N ALA A 92 -8.25 2.35 9.25
CA ALA A 92 -8.72 1.27 8.37
C ALA A 92 -9.48 0.18 9.15
N LEU A 93 -9.03 -0.17 10.35
CA LEU A 93 -9.67 -1.20 11.18
C LEU A 93 -11.10 -0.81 11.61
N PRO A 94 -11.36 0.35 12.25
CA PRO A 94 -12.71 0.72 12.63
C PRO A 94 -13.61 0.94 11.42
N LEU A 95 -13.07 1.42 10.29
CA LEU A 95 -13.84 1.60 9.07
C LEU A 95 -14.28 0.26 8.48
N ALA A 96 -13.39 -0.75 8.43
CA ALA A 96 -13.74 -2.09 7.98
C ALA A 96 -14.81 -2.74 8.86
N VAL A 97 -14.70 -2.60 10.18
CA VAL A 97 -15.72 -3.07 11.14
C VAL A 97 -17.05 -2.34 10.93
N GLY A 98 -17.01 -1.02 10.73
CA GLY A 98 -18.20 -0.21 10.47
C GLY A 98 -18.92 -0.60 9.17
N VAL A 99 -18.16 -0.81 8.09
CA VAL A 99 -18.72 -1.28 6.80
C VAL A 99 -19.32 -2.67 6.95
N LEU A 100 -18.63 -3.59 7.64
CA LEU A 100 -19.15 -4.94 7.89
C LEU A 100 -20.46 -4.90 8.71
N ALA A 101 -20.50 -4.10 9.77
CA ALA A 101 -21.68 -3.91 10.61
C ALA A 101 -22.84 -3.30 9.81
N PHE A 102 -22.57 -2.31 8.96
CA PHE A 102 -23.57 -1.70 8.08
C PHE A 102 -24.14 -2.72 7.08
N VAL A 103 -23.27 -3.50 6.42
CA VAL A 103 -23.70 -4.57 5.52
C VAL A 103 -24.57 -5.59 6.26
N LEU A 104 -24.16 -6.03 7.45
CA LEU A 104 -24.94 -6.94 8.29
C LEU A 104 -26.32 -6.33 8.63
N LEU A 105 -26.36 -5.06 9.02
CA LEU A 105 -27.60 -4.37 9.37
C LEU A 105 -28.57 -4.28 8.19
N THR A 106 -28.06 -4.06 6.99
CA THR A 106 -28.88 -4.01 5.77
C THR A 106 -29.34 -5.39 5.29
N HIS A 107 -28.59 -6.44 5.62
CA HIS A 107 -28.90 -7.80 5.20
C HIS A 107 -29.75 -8.60 6.19
N ILE A 108 -29.91 -8.13 7.43
CA ILE A 108 -30.87 -8.75 8.35
C ILE A 108 -32.26 -8.47 7.76
N PRO A 109 -32.96 -9.50 7.23
CA PRO A 109 -34.31 -9.31 6.74
C PRO A 109 -35.13 -8.88 7.95
N VAL A 110 -35.56 -7.62 7.98
CA VAL A 110 -36.56 -7.18 8.95
C VAL A 110 -37.74 -8.10 8.71
N PRO A 111 -38.07 -9.00 9.66
CA PRO A 111 -39.20 -9.88 9.47
C PRO A 111 -40.38 -8.95 9.27
N ALA A 112 -40.89 -8.92 8.04
CA ALA A 112 -42.11 -8.22 7.72
C ALA A 112 -43.12 -8.80 8.69
N ASN A 113 -43.48 -8.00 9.69
CA ASN A 113 -44.40 -8.38 10.75
C ASN A 113 -45.77 -8.42 10.06
N ASN A 114 -45.99 -9.49 9.33
CA ASN A 114 -47.18 -9.78 8.57
C ASN A 114 -48.28 -10.02 9.59
N GLY A 115 -48.87 -8.91 10.08
CA GLY A 115 -50.31 -8.78 10.30
C GLY A 115 -51.04 -9.84 11.14
N GLU A 116 -50.38 -10.73 11.86
CA GLU A 116 -51.01 -11.48 12.92
C GLU A 116 -50.91 -10.65 14.18
N THR A 117 -52.03 -10.00 14.47
CA THR A 117 -52.50 -9.48 15.75
C THR A 117 -52.41 -10.52 16.87
N ALA A 118 -51.20 -11.04 17.14
CA ALA A 118 -50.85 -11.62 18.41
C ALA A 118 -50.89 -10.48 19.42
N GLN A 119 -52.04 -10.39 20.08
CA GLN A 119 -52.36 -9.57 21.22
C GLN A 119 -51.11 -9.21 22.01
N ASN A 120 -50.61 -7.99 21.81
CA ASN A 120 -49.51 -7.47 22.58
C ASN A 120 -50.01 -7.38 24.03
N PRO A 121 -49.56 -8.25 24.96
CA PRO A 121 -50.17 -8.39 26.28
C PRO A 121 -50.02 -7.13 27.14
N LEU A 122 -49.18 -6.19 26.68
CA LEU A 122 -48.92 -4.91 27.29
C LEU A 122 -49.94 -3.83 26.92
N ARG A 123 -50.74 -4.03 25.85
CA ARG A 123 -51.76 -3.06 25.45
C ARG A 123 -52.87 -2.87 26.49
N PRO A 124 -53.46 -3.92 27.11
CA PRO A 124 -54.45 -3.73 28.17
C PRO A 124 -53.85 -3.08 29.42
N VAL A 125 -52.57 -3.34 29.72
CA VAL A 125 -51.86 -2.69 30.83
C VAL A 125 -51.67 -1.20 30.55
N LEU A 126 -51.24 -0.84 29.35
CA LEU A 126 -51.01 0.55 28.96
C LEU A 126 -52.30 1.36 28.78
N SER A 127 -53.43 0.74 28.44
CA SER A 127 -54.72 1.43 28.39
C SER A 127 -55.36 1.66 29.75
N GLY A 128 -54.93 0.93 30.79
CA GLY A 128 -55.45 1.06 32.14
C GLY A 128 -54.75 2.13 32.98
N VAL A 129 -53.51 2.48 32.63
CA VAL A 129 -52.74 3.50 33.37
C VAL A 129 -53.10 4.87 32.82
N GLY A 130 -53.74 5.68 33.67
CA GLY A 130 -54.08 7.06 33.34
C GLY A 130 -52.83 7.90 33.07
N SER A 131 -52.94 8.92 32.23
CA SER A 131 -51.82 9.84 31.94
C SER A 131 -51.26 10.51 33.19
N GLU A 132 -52.06 10.65 34.25
CA GLU A 132 -51.65 11.20 35.54
C GLU A 132 -50.71 10.23 36.30
N GLU A 133 -51.02 8.93 36.33
CA GLU A 133 -50.18 7.91 36.95
C GLU A 133 -48.87 7.71 36.19
N LEU A 134 -48.89 7.80 34.85
CA LEU A 134 -47.67 7.75 34.05
C LEU A 134 -46.74 8.94 34.34
N MET A 135 -47.30 10.13 34.58
CA MET A 135 -46.52 11.31 34.92
C MET A 135 -45.91 11.19 36.32
N GLU A 136 -46.65 10.61 37.28
CA GLU A 136 -46.15 10.33 38.63
C GLU A 136 -45.01 9.30 38.62
N ILE A 137 -45.16 8.21 37.87
CA ILE A 137 -44.10 7.19 37.72
C ILE A 137 -42.87 7.75 37.00
N ALA A 138 -43.06 8.58 35.97
CA ALA A 138 -41.96 9.23 35.26
C ALA A 138 -41.18 10.20 36.17
N LEU A 139 -41.89 10.96 37.02
CA LEU A 139 -41.27 11.83 38.02
C LEU A 139 -40.50 11.04 39.09
N ASP A 140 -41.04 9.91 39.58
CA ASP A 140 -40.34 9.04 40.55
C ASP A 140 -39.08 8.41 39.94
N GLN A 141 -39.15 7.92 38.69
CA GLN A 141 -37.98 7.35 38.01
C GLN A 141 -36.89 8.38 37.75
N MET A 142 -37.26 9.61 37.38
CA MET A 142 -36.30 10.68 37.17
C MET A 142 -35.58 11.07 38.47
N HIS A 143 -36.28 11.03 39.61
CA HIS A 143 -35.67 11.21 40.93
C HIS A 143 -34.69 10.08 41.29
N ARG A 144 -35.03 8.82 40.97
CA ARG A 144 -34.15 7.67 41.23
C ARG A 144 -32.91 7.64 40.33
N GLN A 145 -33.04 8.00 39.05
CA GLN A 145 -31.90 8.04 38.12
C GLN A 145 -30.93 9.20 38.39
N ALA A 146 -31.43 10.35 38.88
CA ALA A 146 -30.56 11.45 39.29
C ALA A 146 -29.59 11.04 40.41
N PHE A 147 -29.92 10.01 41.19
CA PHE A 147 -29.07 9.53 42.29
C PHE A 147 -28.02 8.51 41.84
N SER A 148 -28.22 7.76 40.75
CA SER A 148 -27.28 6.72 40.32
C SER A 148 -26.12 7.22 39.45
N ILE A 149 -26.06 8.51 39.12
CA ILE A 149 -24.94 9.11 38.36
C ILE A 149 -23.86 9.71 39.28
N SER A 150 -24.09 9.79 40.60
CA SER A 150 -23.17 10.47 41.53
C SER A 150 -22.24 9.57 42.36
N ILE A 151 -22.31 8.24 42.25
CA ILE A 151 -21.39 7.34 42.97
C ILE A 151 -20.61 6.50 41.97
N GLY A 152 -19.65 7.18 41.36
CA GLY A 152 -18.65 6.64 40.46
C GLY A 152 -17.42 7.54 40.40
N GLU A 153 -17.09 8.22 41.50
CA GLU A 153 -15.76 8.79 41.73
C GLU A 153 -14.80 7.62 41.93
N ASN A 154 -14.38 7.00 40.83
CA ASN A 154 -13.14 6.27 40.79
C ASN A 154 -12.08 7.21 40.23
N GLU A 155 -11.28 7.74 41.15
CA GLU A 155 -10.02 8.43 40.95
C GLU A 155 -9.06 7.58 40.11
N SER A 156 -9.16 7.62 38.78
CA SER A 156 -8.13 7.10 37.88
C SER A 156 -8.34 7.59 36.45
N SER A 157 -8.18 8.90 36.24
CA SER A 157 -7.77 9.48 34.94
C SER A 157 -7.36 10.95 35.11
N ALA A 158 -6.41 11.18 36.01
CA ALA A 158 -5.62 12.40 36.02
C ALA A 158 -4.42 12.23 35.09
N MET A 159 -4.62 12.30 33.78
CA MET A 159 -3.60 12.74 32.82
C MET A 159 -4.22 12.86 31.43
N LEU A 160 -3.93 13.98 30.76
CA LEU A 160 -4.27 14.33 29.38
C LEU A 160 -5.62 15.06 29.16
N ALA A 161 -5.84 16.12 29.92
CA ALA A 161 -6.53 17.29 29.37
C ALA A 161 -5.48 18.18 28.66
N VAL A 162 -5.40 18.04 27.33
CA VAL A 162 -4.69 18.96 26.44
C VAL A 162 -5.63 20.12 26.10
N PRO A 163 -5.22 21.39 26.26
CA PRO A 163 -5.95 22.51 25.70
C PRO A 163 -5.20 23.01 24.46
N ILE A 164 -5.49 22.51 23.26
CA ILE A 164 -5.06 23.18 22.01
C ILE A 164 -6.19 23.13 20.98
N LEU A 165 -7.26 23.87 21.29
CA LEU A 165 -8.11 24.50 20.29
C LEU A 165 -7.63 25.95 20.16
N SER A 166 -6.66 26.16 19.29
CA SER A 166 -6.41 27.47 18.67
C SER A 166 -6.13 27.23 17.20
N GLY A 167 -7.22 27.11 16.45
CA GLY A 167 -7.19 27.20 15.01
C GLY A 167 -6.76 28.59 14.62
N LYS A 168 -5.53 28.72 14.09
CA LYS A 168 -5.10 29.90 13.33
C LYS A 168 -3.78 29.76 12.58
N TYR A 169 -3.29 28.56 12.28
CA TYR A 169 -2.12 28.40 11.39
C TYR A 169 -2.18 27.04 10.68
N PHE A 170 -3.01 26.87 9.65
CA PHE A 170 -2.83 25.70 8.77
C PHE A 170 -3.29 25.87 7.32
N LEU A 171 -3.54 27.09 6.86
CA LEU A 171 -3.70 27.39 5.44
C LEU A 171 -2.95 28.67 5.12
N THR A 172 -1.63 28.56 5.03
CA THR A 172 -0.82 29.46 4.22
C THR A 172 -0.20 28.61 3.13
N ASP A 173 -0.63 28.93 1.91
CA ASP A 173 -0.11 28.55 0.60
C ASP A 173 1.10 27.61 0.60
N VAL A 174 0.84 26.36 0.20
CA VAL A 174 1.87 25.59 -0.53
C VAL A 174 1.75 26.05 -1.98
N ASP A 175 2.40 27.18 -2.24
CA ASP A 175 2.71 27.66 -3.57
C ASP A 175 3.60 26.60 -4.26
N SER A 176 3.15 26.08 -5.40
CA SER A 176 3.74 24.94 -6.10
C SER A 176 4.98 25.31 -6.92
N SER A 177 5.83 26.18 -6.37
CA SER A 177 7.08 26.62 -6.97
C SER A 177 8.26 26.39 -6.01
N VAL A 178 8.39 25.17 -5.49
CA VAL A 178 9.69 24.72 -4.98
C VAL A 178 10.56 24.44 -6.21
N VAL A 179 11.13 25.51 -6.75
CA VAL A 179 12.32 25.45 -7.58
C VAL A 179 13.41 24.95 -6.64
N TRP A 180 13.92 23.76 -6.91
CA TRP A 180 15.12 23.24 -6.27
C TRP A 180 16.31 24.01 -6.86
N GLU A 181 16.47 25.26 -6.43
CA GLU A 181 17.73 25.98 -6.59
C GLU A 181 18.70 25.36 -5.61
N ASP A 182 19.32 24.26 -6.03
CA ASP A 182 20.53 23.76 -5.39
C ASP A 182 21.68 24.66 -5.89
N PRO A 183 22.21 25.59 -5.09
CA PRO A 183 23.16 26.62 -5.55
C PRO A 183 24.54 26.07 -5.96
N LEU A 184 24.68 24.74 -6.03
CA LEU A 184 25.90 24.03 -6.35
C LEU A 184 25.84 23.27 -7.68
N LEU A 185 24.66 23.13 -8.29
CA LEU A 185 24.51 22.79 -9.70
C LEU A 185 24.34 24.08 -10.49
N GLY A 186 25.40 24.90 -10.49
CA GLY A 186 25.46 26.06 -11.36
C GLY A 186 25.38 25.60 -12.80
N ASP A 187 24.21 25.79 -13.42
CA ASP A 187 23.95 25.87 -14.86
C ASP A 187 24.71 24.86 -15.75
N ILE A 188 24.93 23.62 -15.28
CA ILE A 188 25.41 22.55 -16.16
C ILE A 188 24.20 22.08 -16.95
N ALA A 189 23.94 22.76 -18.05
CA ALA A 189 22.96 22.33 -19.04
C ALA A 189 23.28 20.87 -19.43
N MET A 190 22.26 20.02 -19.46
CA MET A 190 22.40 18.60 -19.84
C MET A 190 23.03 18.39 -21.22
N GLU A 191 23.15 19.44 -22.04
CA GLU A 191 23.80 19.42 -23.35
C GLU A 191 25.34 19.36 -23.28
N ASP A 192 25.97 19.68 -22.15
CA ASP A 192 27.45 19.68 -22.02
C ASP A 192 28.04 18.33 -21.56
N LEU A 193 27.22 17.28 -21.39
CA LEU A 193 27.72 15.95 -21.03
C LEU A 193 28.54 15.27 -22.15
N GLU A 194 28.36 15.67 -23.41
CA GLU A 194 29.10 15.10 -24.54
C GLU A 194 30.48 15.74 -24.75
N THR A 195 30.78 16.87 -24.09
CA THR A 195 32.04 17.63 -24.26
C THR A 195 32.98 17.52 -23.06
N LEU A 196 32.62 16.76 -22.01
CA LEU A 196 33.48 16.58 -20.84
C LEU A 196 34.82 15.94 -21.24
N THR A 197 35.90 16.66 -20.93
CA THR A 197 37.25 16.15 -21.13
C THR A 197 37.62 15.19 -19.99
N ASP A 198 38.56 14.28 -20.23
CA ASP A 198 39.04 13.34 -19.20
C ASP A 198 39.51 14.05 -17.92
N ALA A 199 40.04 15.28 -18.05
CA ALA A 199 40.47 16.09 -16.92
C ALA A 199 39.30 16.53 -16.02
N ASP A 200 38.15 16.88 -16.61
CA ASP A 200 36.94 17.26 -15.86
C ASP A 200 36.35 16.06 -15.12
N LEU A 201 36.47 14.88 -15.72
CA LEU A 201 36.03 13.62 -15.14
C LEU A 201 36.88 13.23 -13.91
N GLU A 202 38.20 13.44 -13.96
CA GLU A 202 39.08 13.27 -12.79
C GLU A 202 38.72 14.21 -11.64
N VAL A 203 38.39 15.48 -11.92
CA VAL A 203 37.98 16.45 -10.90
C VAL A 203 36.65 16.06 -10.24
N LEU A 204 35.69 15.55 -11.02
CA LEU A 204 34.42 15.05 -10.51
C LEU A 204 34.60 13.81 -9.62
N VAL A 205 35.43 12.86 -10.05
CA VAL A 205 35.73 11.66 -9.26
C VAL A 205 36.45 12.01 -7.96
N ALA A 206 37.41 12.95 -8.00
CA ALA A 206 38.09 13.43 -6.80
C ALA A 206 37.11 14.04 -5.78
N ARG A 207 36.20 14.92 -6.23
CA ARG A 207 35.18 15.52 -5.35
C ARG A 207 34.19 14.49 -4.76
N LEU A 208 33.82 13.47 -5.53
CA LEU A 208 32.94 12.40 -5.03
C LEU A 208 33.65 11.53 -3.98
N SER A 209 34.95 11.29 -4.14
CA SER A 209 35.76 10.51 -3.19
C SER A 209 35.93 11.23 -1.84
N GLU A 210 36.08 12.55 -1.85
CA GLU A 210 36.20 13.36 -0.64
C GLU A 210 34.89 13.33 0.17
N ARG A 211 33.75 13.40 -0.52
CA ARG A 211 32.43 13.45 0.12
C ARG A 211 31.95 12.10 0.70
N THR A 212 32.48 10.99 0.21
CA THR A 212 32.18 9.65 0.73
C THR A 212 33.04 9.26 1.94
N SER A 213 34.03 10.09 2.27
CA SER A 213 34.90 9.89 3.43
C SER A 213 34.44 10.62 4.70
N LEU A 214 33.35 11.40 4.62
CA LEU A 214 32.67 12.06 5.75
C LEU A 214 31.44 11.27 6.19
#